data_AF-A0A522D8V1-F1
#
_entry.id   AF-A0A522D8V1-F1
#
_cell.length_a   1.000
_cell.length_b   1.000
_cell.length_c   1.000
_cell.angle_alpha   90.00
_cell.angle_beta   90.00
_cell.angle_gamma   90.00
#
_symmetry.space_group_name_H-M   'P 1'
#
loop_
_entity.id
_entity.type
_entity.pdbx_description
1 polymer ?
#
loop_
_entity_poly.entity_id
_entity_poly.type
_entity_poly.pdbx_seq_one_letter_code
_entity_poly.pdbx_strand_id
1 'polypeptide(L)'
;MIRKLLTGLAVSLVCGGGAMASDYIVVGSTDPAIKRGQAFDAGARVQLGVGKTITLMRASGEVTTLKGAASGVVVPANRLAAADTARFETLRALVEPPPQGRTFGARRGGICPAVETLTTLDDILRTAEASGCKTVARQALENYLAKTGQ
;
A
#
# COMPACT_ATOMS: atom_id res chain seq x y z
N MET A 1 -26.47 33.02 -43.26
CA MET A 1 -27.50 32.06 -42.80
C MET A 1 -26.80 30.81 -42.31
N ILE A 2 -26.99 30.48 -41.04
CA ILE A 2 -26.15 29.59 -40.23
C ILE A 2 -26.56 28.11 -40.37
N ARG A 3 -25.54 27.24 -40.45
CA ARG A 3 -25.63 25.80 -40.70
C ARG A 3 -26.38 25.07 -39.57
N LYS A 4 -27.34 24.22 -39.94
CA LYS A 4 -27.99 23.24 -39.08
C LYS A 4 -26.94 22.30 -38.47
N LEU A 5 -26.71 22.40 -37.17
CA LEU A 5 -25.94 21.44 -36.36
C LEU A 5 -26.94 20.55 -35.63
N LEU A 6 -27.24 19.41 -36.27
CA LEU A 6 -28.11 18.37 -35.75
C LEU A 6 -27.31 17.43 -34.86
N THR A 7 -27.77 17.29 -33.62
CA THR A 7 -27.85 16.05 -32.81
C THR A 7 -26.63 15.13 -32.71
N GLY A 8 -26.12 15.02 -31.49
CA GLY A 8 -25.25 13.93 -31.06
C GLY A 8 -25.09 13.91 -29.54
N LEU A 9 -26.20 13.88 -28.81
CA LEU A 9 -26.22 13.64 -27.36
C LEU A 9 -25.85 12.16 -27.11
N ALA A 10 -24.55 11.88 -26.98
CA ALA A 10 -24.07 10.59 -26.51
C ALA A 10 -24.14 10.56 -24.97
N VAL A 11 -25.26 10.04 -24.48
CA VAL A 11 -25.37 9.51 -23.11
C VAL A 11 -24.65 8.16 -23.10
N SER A 12 -23.53 8.06 -22.40
CA SER A 12 -22.91 6.80 -21.98
C SER A 12 -22.41 7.00 -20.55
N LEU A 13 -23.24 6.68 -19.56
CA LEU A 13 -23.31 5.37 -18.91
C LEU A 13 -22.02 5.06 -18.13
N VAL A 14 -22.12 5.28 -16.82
CA VAL A 14 -21.51 4.49 -15.73
C VAL A 14 -20.07 4.02 -15.93
N CYS A 15 -19.16 4.68 -15.21
CA CYS A 15 -18.21 3.98 -14.36
C CYS A 15 -18.19 4.69 -13.01
N GLY A 16 -19.24 4.47 -12.21
CA GLY A 16 -19.09 4.49 -10.76
C GLY A 16 -18.17 3.33 -10.40
N GLY A 17 -16.87 3.52 -10.64
CA GLY A 17 -15.85 2.61 -10.16
C GLY A 17 -15.94 2.67 -8.65
N GLY A 18 -16.54 1.65 -8.04
CA GLY A 18 -16.28 1.38 -6.63
C GLY A 18 -14.78 1.42 -6.48
N ALA A 19 -14.29 2.23 -5.55
CA ALA A 19 -12.90 2.18 -5.15
C ALA A 19 -12.64 0.71 -4.76
N MET A 20 -12.02 -0.05 -5.66
CA MET A 20 -11.53 -1.38 -5.35
C MET A 20 -10.47 -1.11 -4.29
N ALA A 21 -10.87 -1.30 -3.03
CA ALA A 21 -9.95 -1.18 -1.92
C ALA A 21 -8.93 -2.28 -2.12
N SER A 22 -7.74 -1.92 -2.60
CA SER A 22 -6.67 -2.88 -2.72
C SER A 22 -6.42 -3.54 -1.37
N ASP A 23 -6.19 -4.85 -1.40
CA ASP A 23 -6.12 -5.66 -0.18
C ASP A 23 -4.70 -5.73 0.37
N TYR A 24 -3.72 -5.66 -0.52
CA TYR A 24 -2.31 -5.90 -0.22
C TYR A 24 -1.43 -4.76 -0.71
N ILE A 25 -0.39 -4.46 0.08
CA ILE A 25 0.69 -3.53 -0.28
C ILE A 25 1.99 -4.30 -0.33
N VAL A 26 2.78 -4.07 -1.37
CA VAL A 26 4.14 -4.61 -1.48
C VAL A 26 5.03 -3.91 -0.45
N VAL A 27 5.54 -4.68 0.52
CA VAL A 27 6.51 -4.21 1.51
C VAL A 27 7.94 -4.65 1.18
N GLY A 28 8.10 -5.62 0.29
CA GLY A 28 9.42 -6.05 -0.21
C GLY A 28 9.29 -6.78 -1.54
N SER A 29 10.30 -6.68 -2.40
CA SER A 29 10.36 -7.39 -3.69
C SER A 29 11.82 -7.60 -4.09
N THR A 30 12.12 -8.75 -4.68
CA THR A 30 13.40 -9.02 -5.37
C THR A 30 13.30 -8.83 -6.90
N ASP A 31 12.11 -8.49 -7.39
CA ASP A 31 11.86 -8.06 -8.75
C ASP A 31 11.87 -6.53 -8.83
N PRO A 32 12.79 -5.90 -9.59
CA PRO A 32 12.87 -4.44 -9.71
C PRO A 32 11.67 -3.81 -10.43
N ALA A 33 10.87 -4.58 -11.17
CA ALA A 33 9.66 -4.08 -11.81
C ALA A 33 8.52 -3.83 -10.82
N ILE A 34 8.58 -4.45 -9.63
CA ILE A 34 7.56 -4.34 -8.60
C ILE A 34 8.05 -3.38 -7.51
N LYS A 35 7.36 -2.24 -7.39
CA LYS A 35 7.77 -1.18 -6.46
C LYS A 35 7.21 -1.43 -5.07
N ARG A 36 7.99 -1.09 -4.05
CA ARG A 36 7.50 -1.03 -2.67
C ARG A 36 6.42 0.07 -2.56
N GLY A 37 5.30 -0.27 -1.92
CA GLY A 37 4.10 0.57 -1.86
C GLY A 37 3.08 0.30 -2.97
N GLN A 38 3.42 -0.53 -3.97
CA GLN A 38 2.47 -0.96 -4.98
C GLN A 38 1.34 -1.78 -4.35
N ALA A 39 0.12 -1.53 -4.78
CA ALA A 39 -1.07 -2.16 -4.25
C ALA A 39 -1.56 -3.29 -5.18
N PHE A 40 -2.09 -4.35 -4.60
CA PHE A 40 -2.70 -5.48 -5.32
C PHE A 40 -4.02 -5.90 -4.67
N ASP A 41 -4.96 -6.32 -5.50
CA ASP A 41 -6.23 -6.87 -5.06
C ASP A 41 -6.08 -8.35 -4.68
N ALA A 42 -6.90 -8.81 -3.73
CA ALA A 42 -6.93 -10.23 -3.38
C ALA A 42 -7.33 -11.08 -4.60
N GLY A 43 -6.63 -12.18 -4.83
CA GLY A 43 -6.84 -13.04 -6.00
C GLY A 43 -6.24 -12.52 -7.32
N ALA A 44 -5.64 -11.32 -7.33
CA ALA A 44 -4.95 -10.81 -8.51
C ALA A 44 -3.75 -11.69 -8.90
N ARG A 45 -3.50 -11.84 -10.19
CA ARG A 45 -2.28 -12.50 -10.69
C ARG A 45 -1.19 -11.44 -10.90
N VAL A 46 -0.06 -11.65 -10.23
CA VAL A 46 1.14 -10.81 -10.35
C VAL A 46 2.16 -11.53 -11.21
N GLN A 47 2.64 -10.86 -12.24
CA GLN A 47 3.74 -11.38 -13.06
C GLN A 47 5.03 -11.28 -12.25
N LEU A 48 5.41 -12.39 -11.62
CA LEU A 48 6.61 -12.50 -10.80
C LEU A 48 7.48 -13.62 -11.35
N GLY A 49 8.67 -13.27 -11.85
CA GLY A 49 9.58 -14.22 -12.49
C GLY A 49 10.01 -15.37 -11.57
N VAL A 50 10.37 -16.52 -12.15
CA VAL A 50 10.87 -17.67 -11.40
C VAL A 50 12.08 -17.27 -10.55
N GLY A 51 12.09 -17.70 -9.28
CA GLY A 51 13.15 -17.37 -8.33
C GLY A 51 13.07 -15.95 -7.74
N LYS A 52 12.11 -15.13 -8.18
CA LYS A 52 11.78 -13.85 -7.54
C LYS A 52 10.80 -14.04 -6.41
N THR A 53 10.72 -13.06 -5.54
CA THR A 53 9.89 -13.04 -4.34
C THR A 53 9.26 -11.68 -4.17
N ILE A 54 8.02 -11.67 -3.69
CA ILE A 54 7.34 -10.47 -3.21
C ILE A 54 6.83 -10.73 -1.81
N THR A 55 6.97 -9.74 -0.94
CA THR A 55 6.39 -9.73 0.40
C THR A 55 5.26 -8.72 0.38
N LEU A 56 4.06 -9.21 0.67
CA LEU A 56 2.82 -8.47 0.68
C LEU A 56 2.37 -8.29 2.13
N MET A 57 1.77 -7.14 2.43
CA MET A 57 1.18 -6.84 3.72
C MET A 57 -0.25 -6.34 3.55
N ARG A 58 -1.16 -6.88 4.36
CA ARG A 58 -2.55 -6.41 4.45
C ARG A 58 -2.64 -5.32 5.51
N ALA A 59 -3.67 -4.46 5.42
CA ALA A 59 -3.96 -3.46 6.45
C ALA A 59 -4.27 -4.07 7.84
N SER A 60 -4.58 -5.37 7.92
CA SER A 60 -4.73 -6.11 9.18
C SER A 60 -3.39 -6.44 9.86
N GLY A 61 -2.27 -6.30 9.16
CA GLY A 61 -0.94 -6.66 9.65
C GLY A 61 -0.48 -8.07 9.30
N GLU A 62 -1.28 -8.82 8.57
CA GLU A 62 -0.85 -10.08 7.96
C GLU A 62 0.23 -9.81 6.91
N VAL A 63 1.34 -10.53 7.00
CA VAL A 63 2.47 -10.48 6.06
C VAL A 63 2.59 -11.83 5.37
N THR A 64 2.69 -11.82 4.04
CA THR A 64 2.83 -13.06 3.26
C THR A 64 3.92 -12.88 2.20
N THR A 65 4.83 -13.85 2.11
CA THR A 65 5.84 -13.89 1.06
C THR A 65 5.44 -14.89 -0.02
N LEU A 66 5.36 -14.41 -1.26
CA LEU A 66 5.04 -15.20 -2.43
C LEU A 66 6.30 -15.42 -3.28
N LYS A 67 6.47 -16.63 -3.79
CA LYS A 67 7.54 -16.99 -4.73
C LYS A 67 7.01 -16.97 -6.16
N GLY A 68 7.78 -16.39 -7.06
CA GLY A 68 7.46 -16.30 -8.48
C GLY A 68 7.54 -17.65 -9.18
N ALA A 69 6.70 -17.79 -10.20
CA ALA A 69 6.60 -18.97 -11.04
C ALA A 69 6.46 -18.54 -12.51
N ALA A 70 6.64 -19.48 -13.45
CA ALA A 70 6.61 -19.17 -14.88
C ALA A 70 5.28 -18.51 -15.35
N SER A 71 4.17 -18.86 -14.70
CA SER A 71 2.84 -18.29 -14.95
C SER A 71 2.50 -17.09 -14.04
N GLY A 72 3.47 -16.55 -13.31
CA GLY A 72 3.26 -15.58 -12.25
C GLY A 72 2.75 -16.22 -10.96
N VAL A 73 2.35 -15.39 -10.00
CA VAL A 73 1.84 -15.82 -8.70
C VAL A 73 0.48 -15.18 -8.43
N VAL A 74 -0.40 -15.90 -7.73
CA VAL A 74 -1.73 -15.38 -7.36
C VAL A 74 -1.68 -14.85 -5.94
N VAL A 75 -2.13 -13.62 -5.74
CA VAL A 75 -2.28 -12.99 -4.44
C VAL A 75 -3.34 -13.74 -3.64
N PRO A 76 -3.14 -14.05 -2.35
CA PRO A 76 -4.13 -14.78 -1.56
C PRO A 76 -5.51 -14.13 -1.63
N ALA A 77 -6.53 -14.93 -1.93
CA ALA A 77 -7.91 -14.46 -2.15
C ALA A 77 -8.76 -14.48 -0.88
N ASN A 78 -8.15 -14.61 0.31
CA ASN A 78 -8.90 -14.76 1.55
C ASN A 78 -9.81 -13.53 1.77
N ARG A 79 -11.12 -13.80 1.78
CA ARG A 79 -12.20 -12.84 2.10
C ARG A 79 -12.19 -12.55 3.59
N LEU A 80 -11.22 -11.77 4.06
CA LEU A 80 -11.38 -11.02 5.30
C LEU A 80 -12.03 -9.67 4.96
N ALA A 81 -12.76 -9.10 5.91
CA ALA A 81 -13.54 -7.88 5.73
C ALA A 81 -12.71 -6.76 5.06
N ALA A 82 -13.35 -5.99 4.18
CA ALA A 82 -12.74 -4.91 3.43
C ALA A 82 -11.77 -4.11 4.31
N ALA A 83 -10.53 -3.99 3.85
CA ALA A 83 -9.53 -3.20 4.55
C ALA A 83 -10.07 -1.79 4.75
N ASP A 84 -9.99 -1.28 5.98
CA ASP A 84 -10.31 0.12 6.29
C ASP A 84 -9.45 1.01 5.37
N THR A 85 -10.10 1.68 4.42
CA THR A 85 -9.42 2.42 3.35
C THR A 85 -8.46 3.47 3.92
N ALA A 86 -8.80 4.08 5.06
CA ALA A 86 -7.94 5.07 5.70
C ALA A 86 -6.66 4.41 6.27
N ARG A 87 -6.78 3.26 6.94
CA ARG A 87 -5.61 2.50 7.41
C ARG A 87 -4.73 2.04 6.26
N PHE A 88 -5.33 1.60 5.15
CA PHE A 88 -4.60 1.19 3.97
C PHE A 88 -3.77 2.33 3.38
N GLU A 89 -4.35 3.51 3.22
CA GLU A 89 -3.64 4.71 2.74
C GLU A 89 -2.52 5.13 3.69
N THR A 90 -2.75 5.09 5.01
CA THR A 90 -1.69 5.37 6.02
C THR A 90 -0.55 4.37 5.92
N LEU A 91 -0.85 3.08 5.82
CA LEU A 91 0.16 2.03 5.64
C LEU A 91 0.93 2.23 4.34
N ARG A 92 0.24 2.49 3.24
CA ARG A 92 0.84 2.78 1.93
C ARG A 92 1.80 3.96 2.02
N ALA A 93 1.38 5.05 2.65
CA ALA A 93 2.19 6.24 2.82
C ALA A 93 3.43 6.04 3.71
N LEU A 94 3.46 5.01 4.57
CA LEU A 94 4.65 4.59 5.32
C LEU A 94 5.58 3.70 4.50
N VAL A 95 5.00 2.83 3.67
CA VAL A 95 5.74 1.85 2.87
C VAL A 95 6.37 2.48 1.64
N GLU A 96 5.66 3.40 0.97
CA GLU A 96 6.18 4.13 -0.18
C GLU A 96 7.47 4.90 0.19
N PRO A 97 8.49 4.91 -0.69
CA PRO A 97 9.71 5.67 -0.45
C PRO A 97 9.39 7.15 -0.15
N PRO A 98 10.11 7.80 0.79
CA PRO A 98 9.87 9.21 1.07
C PRO A 98 10.16 10.03 -0.21
N PRO A 99 9.39 11.10 -0.49
CA PRO A 99 9.63 11.93 -1.65
C PRO A 99 11.05 12.50 -1.61
N GLN A 100 11.81 12.29 -2.68
CA GLN A 100 13.17 12.79 -2.80
C GLN A 100 13.11 14.27 -3.21
N GLY A 101 13.05 15.16 -2.22
CA GLY A 101 13.01 16.60 -2.42
C GLY A 101 13.23 17.35 -1.11
N ARG A 102 13.59 18.63 -1.20
CA ARG A 102 13.68 19.51 -0.02
C ARG A 102 12.28 19.71 0.54
N THR A 103 11.83 18.83 1.43
CA THR A 103 10.57 19.00 2.15
C THR A 103 10.74 20.12 3.17
N PHE A 104 10.55 21.36 2.74
CA PHE A 104 10.28 22.47 3.65
C PHE A 104 8.99 22.13 4.40
N GLY A 105 9.07 21.97 5.73
CA GLY A 105 7.90 21.63 6.56
C GLY A 105 7.89 20.22 7.15
N ALA A 106 8.95 19.42 6.99
CA ALA A 106 9.18 18.28 7.90
C ALA A 106 9.44 18.85 9.31
N ARG A 107 8.36 19.09 10.06
CA ARG A 107 8.43 19.59 11.43
C ARG A 107 9.32 18.62 12.20
N ARG A 108 10.44 19.14 12.72
CA ARG A 108 11.28 18.41 13.68
C ARG A 108 10.42 18.15 14.91
N GLY A 109 9.96 16.91 15.05
CA GLY A 109 9.54 16.26 16.29
C GLY A 109 8.28 16.80 16.95
N GLY A 110 7.16 16.10 16.73
CA GLY A 110 6.21 15.90 17.84
C GLY A 110 6.85 14.99 18.90
N ILE A 111 6.28 14.93 20.11
CA ILE A 111 6.67 13.92 21.09
C ILE A 111 6.19 12.57 20.55
N CYS A 112 7.10 11.82 19.94
CA CYS A 112 6.81 10.50 19.40
C CYS A 112 7.14 9.43 20.45
N PRO A 113 6.34 8.37 20.57
CA PRO A 113 6.69 7.22 21.38
C PRO A 113 8.00 6.59 20.89
N ALA A 114 8.73 5.94 21.80
CA ALA A 114 9.98 5.27 21.45
C ALA A 114 9.69 4.09 20.50
N VAL A 115 10.54 3.89 19.49
CA VAL A 115 10.34 2.89 18.41
C VAL A 115 10.13 1.48 19.00
N GLU A 116 10.80 1.17 20.10
CA GLU A 116 10.79 -0.13 20.76
C GLU A 116 9.42 -0.44 21.40
N THR A 117 8.65 0.59 21.73
CA THR A 117 7.31 0.46 22.31
C THR A 117 6.23 0.18 21.26
N LEU A 118 6.52 0.50 19.99
CA LEU A 118 5.61 0.31 18.86
C LEU A 118 5.71 -1.13 18.33
N THR A 119 5.07 -2.05 19.05
CA THR A 119 5.13 -3.50 18.75
C THR A 119 3.95 -3.99 17.92
N THR A 120 2.86 -3.22 17.86
CA THR A 120 1.65 -3.57 17.11
C THR A 120 1.47 -2.68 15.89
N LEU A 121 0.81 -3.18 14.85
CA LEU A 121 0.53 -2.38 13.66
C LEU A 121 -0.37 -1.18 13.97
N ASP A 122 -1.38 -1.33 14.83
CA ASP A 122 -2.30 -0.22 15.16
C ASP A 122 -1.55 0.95 15.81
N ASP A 123 -0.63 0.67 16.74
CA ASP A 123 0.19 1.71 17.38
C ASP A 123 1.12 2.40 16.37
N ILE A 124 1.67 1.63 15.42
CA ILE A 124 2.51 2.16 14.33
C ILE A 124 1.71 3.11 13.44
N LEU A 125 0.51 2.68 13.00
CA LEU A 125 -0.36 3.50 12.15
C LEU A 125 -0.85 4.75 12.87
N ARG A 126 -1.26 4.63 14.13
CA ARG A 126 -1.65 5.77 14.98
C ARG A 126 -0.50 6.76 15.16
N THR A 127 0.72 6.27 15.33
CA THR A 127 1.92 7.12 15.41
C THR A 127 2.21 7.81 14.07
N ALA A 128 1.89 7.18 12.93
CA ALA A 128 2.05 7.79 11.62
C ALA A 128 1.07 8.94 11.37
N GLU A 129 -0.12 8.88 11.94
CA GLU A 129 -1.13 9.94 11.90
C GLU A 129 -0.72 11.15 12.76
N ALA A 130 0.08 10.93 13.82
CA ALA A 130 0.64 12.00 14.61
C ALA A 130 1.65 12.83 13.80
N SER A 131 1.40 14.15 13.73
CA SER A 131 2.24 15.07 12.96
C SER A 131 3.71 15.01 13.42
N GLY A 132 4.62 14.75 12.48
CA GLY A 132 6.07 14.72 12.76
C GLY A 132 6.62 13.36 13.23
N CYS A 133 5.77 12.34 13.43
CA CYS A 133 6.20 11.01 13.89
C CYS A 133 6.32 9.98 12.76
N LYS A 134 6.13 10.39 11.50
CA LYS A 134 6.18 9.50 10.34
C LYS A 134 7.51 8.74 10.20
N THR A 135 8.64 9.35 10.53
CA THR A 135 9.95 8.68 10.50
C THR A 135 10.05 7.56 11.54
N VAL A 136 9.58 7.83 12.77
CA VAL A 136 9.52 6.84 13.87
C VAL A 136 8.59 5.69 13.50
N ALA A 137 7.40 6.00 12.96
CA ALA A 137 6.45 5.00 12.50
C ALA A 137 7.03 4.12 11.37
N ARG A 138 7.79 4.70 10.42
CA ARG A 138 8.48 3.92 9.38
C ARG A 138 9.52 2.97 9.96
N GLN A 139 10.31 3.44 10.92
CA GLN A 139 11.33 2.61 11.58
C GLN A 139 10.69 1.47 12.38
N ALA A 140 9.61 1.76 13.10
CA ALA A 140 8.84 0.74 13.80
C ALA A 140 8.19 -0.27 12.84
N LEU A 141 7.69 0.19 11.69
CA LEU A 141 7.15 -0.69 10.65
C LEU A 141 8.22 -1.64 10.07
N GLU A 142 9.43 -1.14 9.81
CA GLU A 142 10.56 -1.99 9.38
C GLU A 142 10.88 -3.05 10.44
N ASN A 143 10.91 -2.69 11.73
CA ASN A 143 11.11 -3.63 12.83
C ASN A 143 9.98 -4.66 12.94
N TYR A 144 8.73 -4.24 12.75
CA TYR A 144 7.56 -5.12 12.74
C TYR A 144 7.66 -6.14 11.59
N LEU A 145 8.02 -5.67 10.39
CA LEU A 145 8.21 -6.53 9.22
C LEU A 145 9.37 -7.50 9.39
N ALA A 146 10.49 -7.06 9.98
CA ALA A 146 11.63 -7.92 10.27
C ALA A 146 11.27 -9.05 11.25
N LYS A 147 10.36 -8.80 12.22
CA LYS A 147 9.89 -9.83 13.16
C LYS A 147 8.84 -10.77 12.53
N THR A 148 7.97 -10.25 11.68
CA THR A 148 6.80 -10.99 11.14
C THR A 148 7.14 -11.74 9.84
N GLY A 149 8.14 -11.29 9.10
CA GLY A 149 8.61 -11.92 7.87
C GLY A 149 9.65 -13.03 8.07
N GLN A 150 9.99 -13.35 9.32
CA GLN A 150 10.83 -14.49 9.72
C GLN A 150 9.98 -15.75 9.88
#